data_AF-X0YEP2-F1
#
_entry.id   AF-X0YEP2-F1
#
_cell.length_a   1.000
_cell.length_b   1.000
_cell.length_c   1.000
_cell.angle_alpha   90.00
_cell.angle_beta   90.00
_cell.angle_gamma   90.00
#
_symmetry.space_group_name_H-M   'P 1'
#
loop_
_entity.id
_entity.type
_entity.pdbx_description
1 polymer ?
#
loop_
_entity_poly.entity_id
_entity_poly.type
_entity_poly.pdbx_seq_one_letter_code
_entity_poly.pdbx_strand_id
1 'polypeptide(L)'
;NKLCKWGRCGLFQTVPKDMPPGSEVANLAVLGYDVHKVYQGRGVLEGASIGIEIEPADLVMRCNLLCIEDEKIKNHSAGHISTEEANILIDFLNENLADDVIRFYPGFSFRHILVVKNGINDLKFIPPHDVPGIPFKDVLIKPTCKRGEETAKLLNQLILESQELLKDHPVNVKRIAKGEDPANSVWFWSAGYKPQMRTLKEKFGVSGAVISAVDIIKGLGIFAGMDVIEVEGAT
;
A
#
# COMPACT_ATOMS: atom_id res chain seq x y z
N ASN A 1 0.02 -33.15 15.60
CA ASN A 1 -0.52 -33.12 16.99
C ASN A 1 0.51 -33.33 18.10
N LYS A 2 1.78 -33.69 17.84
CA LYS A 2 2.77 -33.87 18.92
C LYS A 2 2.95 -32.61 19.78
N LEU A 3 3.08 -31.43 19.15
CA LEU A 3 3.16 -30.15 19.85
C LEU A 3 1.95 -29.89 20.75
N CYS A 4 0.73 -30.14 20.28
CA CYS A 4 -0.48 -29.93 21.10
C CYS A 4 -0.56 -30.88 22.30
N LYS A 5 -0.07 -32.13 22.17
CA LYS A 5 -0.04 -33.10 23.27
C LYS A 5 1.01 -32.76 24.34
N TRP A 6 2.11 -32.15 23.92
CA TRP A 6 3.25 -31.84 24.80
C TRP A 6 3.22 -30.41 25.35
N GLY A 7 2.38 -29.54 24.78
CA GLY A 7 2.30 -28.12 25.12
C GLY A 7 1.01 -27.73 25.85
N ARG A 8 0.74 -26.43 25.83
CA ARG A 8 -0.54 -25.85 26.24
C ARG A 8 -1.23 -25.26 25.02
N CYS A 9 -2.55 -25.41 24.95
CA CYS A 9 -3.36 -24.89 23.86
C CYS A 9 -4.38 -23.87 24.38
N GLY A 10 -4.77 -22.95 23.51
CA GLY A 10 -5.77 -21.94 23.79
C GLY A 10 -6.17 -21.22 22.51
N LEU A 11 -7.09 -20.27 22.64
CA LEU A 11 -7.47 -19.36 21.56
C LEU A 11 -6.75 -18.04 21.76
N PHE A 12 -6.25 -17.47 20.67
CA PHE A 12 -5.58 -16.18 20.66
C PHE A 12 -6.28 -15.24 19.69
N GLN A 13 -6.84 -14.15 20.21
CA GLN A 13 -7.47 -13.11 19.40
C GLN A 13 -6.45 -11.99 19.17
N THR A 14 -6.01 -11.82 17.92
CA THR A 14 -4.96 -10.86 17.54
C THR A 14 -5.49 -9.52 17.05
N VAL A 15 -6.74 -9.46 16.58
CA VAL A 15 -7.33 -8.23 16.05
C VAL A 15 -8.39 -7.71 17.03
N PRO A 16 -8.24 -6.48 17.55
CA PRO A 16 -9.28 -5.78 18.31
C PRO A 16 -10.55 -5.59 17.47
N LYS A 17 -11.73 -5.61 18.10
CA LYS A 17 -13.02 -5.53 17.37
C LYS A 17 -13.24 -4.21 16.63
N ASP A 18 -12.57 -3.16 17.06
CA ASP A 18 -12.61 -1.80 16.52
C ASP A 18 -11.52 -1.54 15.46
N MET A 19 -10.71 -2.54 15.12
CA MET A 19 -9.64 -2.43 14.13
C MET A 19 -9.96 -3.25 12.87
N PRO A 20 -9.47 -2.83 11.69
CA PRO A 20 -9.60 -3.61 10.46
C PRO A 20 -8.98 -5.02 10.61
N PRO A 21 -9.63 -6.09 10.11
CA PRO A 21 -9.14 -7.47 10.20
C PRO A 21 -8.02 -7.77 9.18
N GLY A 22 -6.96 -6.97 9.21
CA GLY A 22 -5.80 -7.09 8.34
C GLY A 22 -4.63 -7.86 8.95
N SER A 23 -3.84 -8.50 8.09
CA SER A 23 -2.59 -9.20 8.47
C SER A 23 -1.63 -8.30 9.24
N GLU A 24 -1.55 -7.04 8.86
CA GLU A 24 -0.73 -6.00 9.46
C GLU A 24 -1.10 -5.75 10.92
N VAL A 25 -2.40 -5.59 11.23
CA VAL A 25 -2.88 -5.41 12.60
C VAL A 25 -2.62 -6.67 13.42
N ALA A 26 -2.95 -7.84 12.86
CA ALA A 26 -2.76 -9.10 13.55
C ALA A 26 -1.29 -9.37 13.90
N ASN A 27 -0.36 -9.10 12.97
CA ASN A 27 1.07 -9.35 13.20
C ASN A 27 1.71 -8.31 14.13
N LEU A 28 1.26 -7.05 14.09
CA LEU A 28 1.67 -6.06 15.11
C LEU A 28 1.28 -6.55 16.52
N ALA A 29 0.07 -7.07 16.69
CA ALA A 29 -0.38 -7.62 17.96
C ALA A 29 0.41 -8.88 18.37
N VAL A 30 0.73 -9.78 17.43
CA VAL A 30 1.58 -10.96 17.67
C VAL A 30 2.97 -10.56 18.20
N LEU A 31 3.56 -9.49 17.65
CA LEU A 31 4.83 -8.93 18.13
C LEU A 31 4.69 -8.09 19.42
N GLY A 32 3.49 -8.06 20.00
CA GLY A 32 3.20 -7.40 21.26
C GLY A 32 3.07 -5.88 21.17
N TYR A 33 2.89 -5.31 19.97
CA TYR A 33 2.64 -3.87 19.81
C TYR A 33 1.19 -3.49 20.13
N ASP A 34 1.03 -2.28 20.66
CA ASP A 34 -0.27 -1.64 20.84
C ASP A 34 -0.71 -1.08 19.47
N VAL A 35 -1.58 -1.83 18.80
CA VAL A 35 -1.99 -1.55 17.41
C VAL A 35 -2.70 -0.21 17.27
N HIS A 36 -3.40 0.27 18.29
CA HIS A 36 -4.07 1.56 18.28
C HIS A 36 -3.10 2.73 18.21
N LYS A 37 -1.85 2.54 18.66
CA LYS A 37 -0.81 3.57 18.65
C LYS A 37 0.07 3.52 17.42
N VAL A 38 0.39 2.32 16.93
CA VAL A 38 1.44 2.15 15.92
C VAL A 38 0.93 1.83 14.52
N TYR A 39 -0.34 1.44 14.37
CA TYR A 39 -0.89 1.14 13.05
C TYR A 39 -0.97 2.41 12.18
N GLN A 40 -0.38 2.34 10.99
CA GLN A 40 -0.26 3.45 10.04
C GLN A 40 -0.57 3.01 8.60
N GLY A 41 -1.52 2.09 8.43
CA GLY A 41 -1.87 1.57 7.10
C GLY A 41 -0.85 0.60 6.52
N ARG A 42 -1.14 0.06 5.34
CA ARG A 42 -0.30 -0.92 4.64
C ARG A 42 0.79 -0.26 3.79
N GLY A 43 0.51 0.92 3.24
CA GLY A 43 1.43 1.60 2.33
C GLY A 43 2.80 1.84 2.96
N VAL A 44 2.83 2.28 4.23
CA VAL A 44 4.10 2.52 4.94
C VAL A 44 4.92 1.26 5.16
N LEU A 45 4.26 0.12 5.44
CA LEU A 45 4.94 -1.16 5.67
C LEU A 45 5.54 -1.67 4.36
N GLU A 46 4.77 -1.62 3.26
CA GLU A 46 5.26 -2.03 1.95
C GLU A 46 6.34 -1.10 1.39
N GLY A 47 6.23 0.21 1.65
CA GLY A 47 7.29 1.15 1.30
C GLY A 47 8.61 0.79 1.99
N ALA A 48 8.56 0.44 3.27
CA ALA A 48 9.75 -0.01 4.00
C ALA A 48 10.32 -1.32 3.43
N SER A 49 9.48 -2.29 3.03
CA SER A 49 9.96 -3.58 2.53
C SER A 49 10.70 -3.49 1.20
N ILE A 50 10.39 -2.49 0.37
CA ILE A 50 11.10 -2.23 -0.89
C ILE A 50 12.24 -1.20 -0.74
N GLY A 51 12.58 -0.83 0.50
CA GLY A 51 13.74 0.00 0.80
C GLY A 51 13.52 1.52 0.66
N ILE A 52 12.27 1.99 0.66
CA ILE A 52 12.00 3.44 0.67
C ILE A 52 12.42 4.01 2.03
N GLU A 53 13.25 5.05 1.99
CA GLU A 53 13.52 5.87 3.16
C GLU A 53 12.32 6.79 3.43
N ILE A 54 11.65 6.55 4.55
CA ILE A 54 10.41 7.25 4.93
C ILE A 54 10.73 8.20 6.08
N GLU A 55 10.52 9.49 5.85
CA GLU A 55 10.64 10.52 6.87
C GLU A 55 9.40 10.57 7.78
N PRO A 56 9.50 11.08 9.01
CA PRO A 56 8.36 11.13 9.95
C PRO A 56 7.12 11.87 9.43
N ALA A 57 7.30 12.87 8.56
CA ALA A 57 6.23 13.68 7.99
C ALA A 57 5.76 13.19 6.60
N ASP A 58 6.38 12.15 6.06
CA ASP A 58 5.98 11.59 4.77
C ASP A 58 4.69 10.81 4.91
N LEU A 59 3.70 11.15 4.07
CA LEU A 59 2.49 10.36 3.93
C LEU A 59 2.73 9.30 2.85
N VAL A 60 2.76 8.04 3.27
CA VAL A 60 3.02 6.88 2.41
C VAL A 60 1.75 6.08 2.22
N MET A 61 1.40 5.74 0.99
CA MET A 61 0.18 5.02 0.66
C MET A 61 0.38 4.03 -0.47
N ARG A 62 -0.51 3.04 -0.57
CA ARG A 62 -0.58 2.20 -1.76
C ARG A 62 -1.07 3.03 -2.93
N CYS A 63 -0.45 2.83 -4.08
CA CYS A 63 -0.87 3.29 -5.39
C CYS A 63 -1.19 2.05 -6.23
N ASN A 64 -2.45 1.83 -6.56
CA ASN A 64 -2.82 0.76 -7.47
C ASN A 64 -2.96 1.29 -8.90
N LEU A 65 -2.50 0.52 -9.89
CA LEU A 65 -2.92 0.69 -11.29
C LEU A 65 -4.26 -0.02 -11.53
N LEU A 66 -5.26 0.73 -11.99
CA LEU A 66 -6.63 0.26 -12.23
C LEU A 66 -7.03 0.36 -13.69
N CYS A 67 -8.10 -0.36 -14.04
CA CYS A 67 -8.85 -0.15 -15.27
C CYS A 67 -10.16 0.59 -14.97
N ILE A 68 -10.33 1.75 -15.58
CA ILE A 68 -11.58 2.51 -15.64
C ILE A 68 -12.16 2.36 -17.05
N GLU A 69 -13.45 2.04 -17.12
CA GLU A 69 -14.22 1.91 -18.37
C GLU A 69 -15.60 2.51 -18.12
N ASP A 70 -16.09 3.34 -19.05
CA ASP A 70 -17.38 4.05 -18.91
C ASP A 70 -17.54 4.78 -17.56
N GLU A 71 -16.49 5.49 -17.15
CA GLU A 71 -16.38 6.20 -15.85
C GLU A 71 -16.49 5.30 -14.60
N LYS A 72 -16.47 3.98 -14.75
CA LYS A 72 -16.56 3.01 -13.66
C LYS A 72 -15.25 2.28 -13.43
N ILE A 73 -15.00 1.92 -12.17
CA ILE A 73 -13.87 1.04 -11.82
C ILE A 73 -14.19 -0.36 -12.35
N LYS A 74 -13.66 -0.72 -13.52
CA LYS A 74 -13.86 -2.04 -14.12
C LYS A 74 -13.06 -3.10 -13.38
N ASN A 75 -11.77 -2.82 -13.15
CA ASN A 75 -10.83 -3.78 -12.57
C ASN A 75 -9.84 -3.09 -11.63
N HIS A 76 -9.75 -3.59 -10.39
CA HIS A 76 -8.86 -3.05 -9.36
C HIS A 76 -7.37 -3.45 -9.50
N SER A 77 -7.05 -4.20 -10.55
CA SER A 77 -5.72 -4.77 -10.82
C SER A 77 -5.25 -4.60 -12.27
N ALA A 78 -6.04 -3.90 -13.09
CA ALA A 78 -5.85 -3.82 -14.54
C ALA A 78 -5.64 -5.19 -15.21
N GLY A 79 -6.40 -6.20 -14.77
CA GLY A 79 -6.30 -7.57 -15.28
C GLY A 79 -5.02 -8.29 -14.83
N HIS A 80 -4.58 -8.06 -13.59
CA HIS A 80 -3.30 -8.55 -13.08
C HIS A 80 -2.13 -8.20 -14.00
N ILE A 81 -2.02 -6.91 -14.35
CA ILE A 81 -0.92 -6.39 -15.18
C ILE A 81 0.44 -6.91 -14.69
N SER A 82 1.30 -7.28 -15.63
CA SER A 82 2.66 -7.75 -15.32
C SER A 82 3.48 -6.67 -14.61
N THR A 83 4.43 -7.07 -13.78
CA THR A 83 5.31 -6.12 -13.08
C THR A 83 6.13 -5.30 -14.09
N GLU A 84 6.55 -5.91 -15.19
CA GLU A 84 7.33 -5.27 -16.25
C GLU A 84 6.53 -4.15 -16.93
N GLU A 85 5.28 -4.40 -17.30
CA GLU A 85 4.42 -3.38 -17.90
C GLU A 85 4.04 -2.30 -16.90
N ALA A 86 3.72 -2.69 -15.66
CA ALA A 86 3.35 -1.75 -14.60
C ALA A 86 4.49 -0.79 -14.25
N ASN A 87 5.74 -1.28 -14.18
CA ASN A 87 6.90 -0.45 -13.90
C ASN A 87 7.10 0.63 -14.97
N ILE A 88 6.94 0.30 -16.26
CA ILE A 88 6.99 1.29 -17.34
C ILE A 88 5.96 2.41 -17.12
N LEU A 89 4.75 2.06 -16.71
CA LEU A 89 3.70 3.05 -16.45
C LEU A 89 4.01 3.92 -15.23
N ILE A 90 4.54 3.34 -14.15
CA ILE A 90 4.93 4.08 -12.94
C ILE A 90 6.12 5.01 -13.23
N ASP A 91 7.10 4.57 -14.00
CA ASP A 91 8.23 5.41 -14.40
C ASP A 91 7.76 6.57 -15.27
N PHE A 92 6.86 6.32 -16.22
CA PHE A 92 6.24 7.37 -17.03
C PHE A 92 5.45 8.38 -16.17
N LEU A 93 4.71 7.93 -15.16
CA LEU A 93 4.03 8.83 -14.23
C LEU A 93 5.02 9.64 -13.39
N ASN A 94 6.15 9.06 -12.97
CA ASN A 94 7.21 9.80 -12.29
C ASN A 94 7.80 10.90 -13.20
N GLU A 95 8.04 10.63 -14.47
CA GLU A 95 8.57 11.63 -15.42
C GLU A 95 7.63 12.83 -15.61
N ASN A 96 6.32 12.64 -15.44
CA ASN A 96 5.31 13.67 -15.74
C ASN A 96 4.70 14.32 -14.49
N LEU A 97 4.59 13.59 -13.38
CA LEU A 97 3.84 14.01 -12.19
C LEU A 97 4.68 14.08 -10.91
N ALA A 98 5.86 13.44 -10.86
CA ALA A 98 6.70 13.51 -9.67
C ALA A 98 7.45 14.83 -9.59
N ASP A 99 7.69 15.28 -8.37
CA ASP A 99 8.42 16.50 -8.05
C ASP A 99 9.10 16.35 -6.67
N ASP A 100 9.49 17.48 -6.07
CA ASP A 100 10.12 17.46 -4.74
C ASP A 100 9.16 17.02 -3.62
N VAL A 101 7.85 17.03 -3.86
CA VAL A 101 6.78 16.70 -2.90
C VAL A 101 6.26 15.29 -3.12
N ILE A 102 6.17 14.82 -4.37
CA ILE A 102 5.46 13.60 -4.75
C ILE A 102 6.40 12.66 -5.48
N ARG A 103 6.38 11.38 -5.09
CA ARG A 103 7.11 10.34 -5.83
C ARG A 103 6.40 8.99 -5.81
N PHE A 104 6.32 8.37 -6.99
CA PHE A 104 5.84 7.01 -7.15
C PHE A 104 7.01 6.02 -7.07
N TYR A 105 6.79 4.86 -6.48
CA TYR A 105 7.77 3.79 -6.40
C TYR A 105 7.18 2.52 -7.01
N PRO A 106 7.85 1.93 -8.02
CA PRO A 106 7.42 0.67 -8.61
C PRO A 106 7.40 -0.42 -7.54
N GLY A 107 6.52 -1.39 -7.74
CA GLY A 107 6.22 -2.43 -6.77
C GLY A 107 5.94 -3.73 -7.52
N PHE A 108 4.98 -4.51 -7.05
CA PHE A 108 4.66 -5.80 -7.67
C PHE A 108 3.31 -5.78 -8.39
N SER A 109 3.31 -6.16 -9.67
CA SER A 109 2.12 -6.15 -10.52
C SER A 109 1.45 -4.78 -10.45
N PHE A 110 0.15 -4.71 -10.14
CA PHE A 110 -0.61 -3.47 -10.02
C PHE A 110 -0.40 -2.70 -8.72
N ARG A 111 0.43 -3.17 -7.77
CA ARG A 111 0.57 -2.60 -6.42
C ARG A 111 1.90 -1.84 -6.31
N HIS A 112 1.80 -0.53 -6.13
CA HIS A 112 2.90 0.41 -6.06
C HIS A 112 2.75 1.29 -4.82
N ILE A 113 3.70 2.20 -4.62
CA ILE A 113 3.69 3.13 -3.49
C ILE A 113 3.72 4.56 -4.00
N LEU A 114 2.95 5.44 -3.36
CA LEU A 114 3.09 6.88 -3.48
C LEU A 114 3.60 7.43 -2.15
N VAL A 115 4.62 8.29 -2.21
CA VAL A 115 5.08 9.12 -1.09
C VAL A 115 4.71 10.57 -1.37
N VAL A 116 4.08 11.22 -0.40
CA VAL A 116 3.78 12.66 -0.41
C VAL A 116 4.43 13.31 0.80
N LYS A 117 5.43 14.17 0.57
CA LYS A 117 6.11 14.90 1.64
C LYS A 117 5.14 15.82 2.35
N ASN A 118 5.15 15.78 3.68
CA ASN A 118 4.29 16.60 4.55
C ASN A 118 2.78 16.44 4.26
N GLY A 119 2.36 15.31 3.70
CA GLY A 119 0.95 15.03 3.43
C GLY A 119 0.11 14.91 4.71
N ILE A 120 -1.17 15.30 4.64
CA ILE A 120 -2.09 15.22 5.79
C ILE A 120 -3.05 14.03 5.62
N ASN A 121 -3.08 13.14 6.61
CA ASN A 121 -3.87 11.89 6.57
C ASN A 121 -5.28 12.04 7.14
N ASP A 122 -5.79 13.27 7.29
CA ASP A 122 -7.20 13.54 7.62
C ASP A 122 -8.10 13.27 6.38
N LEU A 123 -8.07 12.02 5.91
CA LEU A 123 -8.60 11.58 4.63
C LEU A 123 -9.35 10.25 4.79
N LYS A 124 -10.40 10.09 3.99
CA LYS A 124 -11.13 8.84 3.81
C LYS A 124 -10.78 8.25 2.45
N PHE A 125 -10.12 7.09 2.50
CA PHE A 125 -9.79 6.28 1.33
C PHE A 125 -10.76 5.12 1.18
N ILE A 126 -10.90 4.63 -0.04
CA ILE A 126 -11.67 3.43 -0.37
C ILE A 126 -10.73 2.42 -1.05
N PRO A 127 -10.57 1.20 -0.51
CA PRO A 127 -9.80 0.17 -1.19
C PRO A 127 -10.42 -0.17 -2.55
N PRO A 128 -9.65 -0.24 -3.64
CA PRO A 128 -10.22 -0.37 -4.98
C PRO A 128 -10.89 -1.73 -5.22
N HIS A 129 -10.55 -2.75 -4.44
CA HIS A 129 -11.16 -4.09 -4.52
C HIS A 129 -12.56 -4.16 -3.91
N ASP A 130 -12.99 -3.15 -3.14
CA ASP A 130 -14.32 -3.11 -2.53
C ASP A 130 -15.38 -2.45 -3.43
N VAL A 131 -14.96 -1.74 -4.49
CA VAL A 131 -15.82 -0.91 -5.35
C VAL A 131 -15.76 -1.18 -6.88
N PRO A 132 -15.51 -2.41 -7.38
CA PRO A 132 -15.75 -2.71 -8.80
C PRO A 132 -17.18 -2.33 -9.25
N GLY A 133 -17.30 -1.74 -10.43
CA GLY A 133 -18.56 -1.32 -11.05
C GLY A 133 -19.10 0.04 -10.58
N ILE A 134 -18.49 0.67 -9.58
CA ILE A 134 -18.89 1.98 -9.06
C ILE A 134 -18.26 3.10 -9.91
N PRO A 135 -18.99 4.19 -10.22
CA PRO A 135 -18.40 5.36 -10.85
C PRO A 135 -17.25 5.91 -9.99
N PHE A 136 -16.05 6.05 -10.57
CA PHE A 136 -14.85 6.38 -9.78
C PHE A 136 -14.97 7.73 -9.06
N LYS A 137 -15.67 8.69 -9.69
CA LYS A 137 -15.92 10.03 -9.15
C LYS A 137 -16.70 10.02 -7.83
N ASP A 138 -17.57 9.04 -7.61
CA ASP A 138 -18.39 8.93 -6.40
C ASP A 138 -17.57 8.52 -5.16
N VAL A 139 -16.45 7.83 -5.42
CA VAL A 139 -15.59 7.18 -4.43
C VAL A 139 -14.17 7.77 -4.37
N LEU A 140 -13.96 8.94 -4.96
CA LEU A 140 -12.72 9.72 -4.80
C LEU A 140 -12.45 10.04 -3.32
N ILE A 141 -11.19 10.40 -3.04
CA ILE A 141 -10.70 10.65 -1.69
C ILE A 141 -11.41 11.87 -1.12
N LYS A 142 -11.95 11.73 0.10
CA LYS A 142 -12.68 12.80 0.80
C LYS A 142 -11.91 13.22 2.05
N PRO A 143 -11.69 14.52 2.30
CA PRO A 143 -11.13 14.96 3.57
C PRO A 143 -12.11 14.67 4.71
N THR A 144 -11.60 14.29 5.87
CA THR A 144 -12.40 14.13 7.10
C THR A 144 -12.49 15.43 7.89
N CYS A 145 -11.56 16.37 7.67
CA CYS A 145 -11.62 17.73 8.18
C CYS A 145 -10.84 18.70 7.25
N LYS A 146 -10.94 20.01 7.53
CA LYS A 146 -10.30 21.08 6.74
C LYS A 146 -8.81 20.87 6.48
N ARG A 147 -8.08 20.27 7.42
CA ARG A 147 -6.62 20.05 7.29
C ARG A 147 -6.28 19.10 6.13
N GLY A 148 -7.16 18.17 5.80
CA GLY A 148 -6.94 17.21 4.72
C GLY A 148 -7.34 17.71 3.32
N GLU A 149 -7.95 18.90 3.20
CA GLU A 149 -8.51 19.38 1.92
C GLU A 149 -7.45 19.50 0.82
N GLU A 150 -6.29 20.08 1.13
CA GLU A 150 -5.21 20.24 0.15
C GLU A 150 -4.61 18.90 -0.28
N THR A 151 -4.39 17.97 0.66
CA THR A 151 -3.90 16.63 0.32
C THR A 151 -4.94 15.84 -0.48
N ALA A 152 -6.23 15.92 -0.14
CA ALA A 152 -7.30 15.28 -0.91
C ALA A 152 -7.34 15.82 -2.34
N LYS A 153 -7.26 17.14 -2.50
CA LYS A 153 -7.27 17.81 -3.80
C LYS A 153 -6.08 17.36 -4.64
N LEU A 154 -4.88 17.33 -4.07
CA LEU A 154 -3.68 16.87 -4.74
C LEU A 154 -3.82 15.41 -5.22
N LEU A 155 -4.20 14.50 -4.32
CA LEU A 155 -4.32 13.08 -4.66
C LEU A 155 -5.40 12.83 -5.73
N ASN A 156 -6.54 13.53 -5.65
CA ASN A 156 -7.58 13.42 -6.67
C ASN A 156 -7.15 14.01 -8.01
N GLN A 157 -6.35 15.08 -8.00
CA GLN A 157 -5.76 15.64 -9.22
C GLN A 157 -4.80 14.64 -9.88
N LEU A 158 -3.92 14.00 -9.12
CA LEU A 158 -3.04 12.93 -9.63
C LEU A 158 -3.82 11.76 -10.24
N ILE A 159 -4.95 11.36 -9.63
CA ILE A 159 -5.82 10.32 -10.19
C ILE A 159 -6.32 10.74 -11.58
N LEU A 160 -6.85 11.95 -11.72
CA LEU A 160 -7.39 12.46 -12.98
C LEU A 160 -6.30 12.66 -14.04
N GLU A 161 -5.16 13.24 -13.68
CA GLU A 161 -4.03 13.46 -14.59
C GLU A 161 -3.44 12.12 -15.06
N SER A 162 -3.38 11.11 -14.19
CA SER A 162 -2.96 9.77 -14.61
C SER A 162 -3.86 9.19 -15.70
N GLN A 163 -5.17 9.48 -15.67
CA GLN A 163 -6.09 9.00 -16.71
C GLN A 163 -5.77 9.64 -18.06
N GLU A 164 -5.50 10.94 -18.08
CA GLU A 164 -5.13 11.64 -19.31
C GLU A 164 -3.78 11.20 -19.87
N LEU A 165 -2.81 10.95 -18.99
CA LEU A 165 -1.46 10.50 -19.37
C LEU A 165 -1.44 9.04 -19.86
N LEU A 166 -2.19 8.16 -19.19
CA LEU A 166 -2.11 6.71 -19.43
C LEU A 166 -3.01 6.24 -20.57
N LYS A 167 -4.07 6.98 -20.94
CA LYS A 167 -5.07 6.53 -21.92
C LYS A 167 -4.47 6.08 -23.25
N ASP A 168 -3.48 6.82 -23.77
CA ASP A 168 -2.84 6.58 -25.06
C ASP A 168 -1.42 6.01 -24.93
N HIS A 169 -1.02 5.63 -23.72
CA HIS A 169 0.33 5.10 -23.48
C HIS A 169 0.53 3.78 -24.27
N PRO A 170 1.69 3.57 -24.95
CA PRO A 170 1.90 2.39 -25.81
C PRO A 170 1.66 1.04 -25.15
N VAL A 171 1.89 0.92 -23.83
CA VAL A 171 1.54 -0.27 -23.05
C VAL A 171 0.03 -0.52 -23.08
N ASN A 172 -0.79 0.49 -22.76
CA ASN A 172 -2.24 0.36 -22.74
C ASN A 172 -2.82 0.12 -24.15
N VAL A 173 -2.29 0.77 -25.17
CA VAL A 173 -2.67 0.49 -26.57
C VAL A 173 -2.44 -0.98 -26.94
N LYS A 174 -1.29 -1.55 -26.54
CA LYS A 174 -0.99 -2.98 -26.76
C LYS A 174 -1.90 -3.91 -25.94
N ARG A 175 -2.20 -3.57 -24.69
CA ARG A 175 -3.11 -4.35 -23.83
C ARG A 175 -4.51 -4.40 -24.44
N ILE A 176 -5.04 -3.26 -24.86
CA ILE A 176 -6.36 -3.17 -25.52
C ILE A 176 -6.37 -4.00 -26.82
N ALA A 177 -5.32 -3.92 -27.64
CA ALA A 177 -5.23 -4.69 -28.89
C ALA A 177 -5.22 -6.22 -28.66
N LYS A 178 -4.82 -6.69 -27.48
CA LYS A 178 -4.88 -8.10 -27.06
C LYS A 178 -6.19 -8.49 -26.35
N GLY A 179 -7.10 -7.53 -26.13
CA GLY A 179 -8.31 -7.74 -25.33
C GLY A 179 -8.04 -7.79 -23.82
N GLU A 180 -6.92 -7.26 -23.35
CA GLU A 180 -6.58 -7.13 -21.93
C GLU A 180 -7.06 -5.78 -21.38
N ASP A 181 -7.39 -5.74 -20.08
CA ASP A 181 -7.75 -4.50 -19.40
C ASP A 181 -6.55 -3.53 -19.34
N PRO A 182 -6.69 -2.27 -19.80
CA PRO A 182 -5.64 -1.27 -19.65
C PRO A 182 -5.45 -0.84 -18.19
N ALA A 183 -4.23 -0.45 -17.83
CA ALA A 183 -3.91 0.23 -16.58
C ALA A 183 -3.96 1.74 -16.81
N ASN A 184 -5.16 2.32 -16.79
CA ASN A 184 -5.42 3.69 -17.23
C ASN A 184 -5.74 4.65 -16.08
N SER A 185 -5.58 4.27 -14.82
CA SER A 185 -5.71 5.19 -13.69
C SER A 185 -4.88 4.70 -12.52
N VAL A 186 -4.26 5.62 -11.78
CA VAL A 186 -3.79 5.33 -10.42
C VAL A 186 -4.94 5.41 -9.43
N TRP A 187 -4.79 4.74 -8.29
CA TRP A 187 -5.73 4.80 -7.17
C TRP A 187 -5.02 4.67 -5.83
N PHE A 188 -5.26 5.63 -4.93
CA PHE A 188 -4.54 5.70 -3.67
C PHE A 188 -5.36 5.20 -2.49
N TRP A 189 -4.73 4.43 -1.59
CA TRP A 189 -5.39 3.93 -0.39
C TRP A 189 -4.39 3.43 0.67
N SER A 190 -4.90 3.18 1.88
CA SER A 190 -4.10 2.65 3.00
C SER A 190 -2.90 3.54 3.37
N ALA A 191 -3.14 4.84 3.46
CA ALA A 191 -2.15 5.85 3.78
C ALA A 191 -1.80 5.88 5.28
N GLY A 192 -0.56 6.21 5.58
CA GLY A 192 -0.12 6.58 6.91
C GLY A 192 1.32 7.05 6.97
N TYR A 193 1.75 7.39 8.18
CA TYR A 193 3.08 7.93 8.46
C TYR A 193 4.02 6.83 8.90
N LYS A 194 5.32 7.16 8.98
CA LYS A 194 6.30 6.30 9.63
C LYS A 194 5.79 5.87 11.02
N PRO A 195 5.61 4.57 11.28
CA PRO A 195 5.07 4.12 12.55
C PRO A 195 6.07 4.38 13.68
N GLN A 196 5.58 4.94 14.78
CA GLN A 196 6.38 5.17 15.98
C GLN A 196 6.51 3.87 16.79
N MET A 197 7.35 2.98 16.29
CA MET A 197 7.60 1.67 16.88
C MET A 197 8.97 1.62 17.55
N ARG A 198 8.99 1.15 18.80
CA ARG A 198 10.24 0.69 19.44
C ARG A 198 10.64 -0.64 18.82
N THR A 199 11.93 -0.84 18.58
CA THR A 199 12.47 -2.13 18.12
C THR A 199 12.24 -3.23 19.15
N LEU A 200 12.31 -4.50 18.72
CA LEU A 200 12.25 -5.65 19.64
C LEU A 200 13.37 -5.59 20.68
N LYS A 201 14.56 -5.10 20.29
CA LYS A 201 15.68 -4.93 21.20
C LYS A 201 15.38 -3.91 22.28
N GLU A 202 14.81 -2.76 21.93
CA GLU A 202 14.43 -1.72 22.90
C GLU A 202 13.28 -2.17 23.81
N LYS A 203 12.37 -3.00 23.32
CA LYS A 203 11.15 -3.39 24.05
C LYS A 203 11.35 -4.62 24.94
N PHE A 204 12.11 -5.60 24.45
CA PHE A 204 12.23 -6.91 25.07
C PHE A 204 13.69 -7.36 25.28
N GLY A 205 14.68 -6.58 24.81
CA GLY A 205 16.11 -6.93 24.94
C GLY A 205 16.56 -8.02 23.97
N VAL A 206 15.76 -8.37 22.97
CA VAL A 206 16.04 -9.45 22.01
C VAL A 206 16.23 -8.92 20.59
N SER A 207 17.09 -9.58 19.81
CA SER A 207 17.13 -9.46 18.36
C SER A 207 16.32 -10.59 17.71
N GLY A 208 15.94 -10.41 16.44
CA GLY A 208 15.20 -11.41 15.70
C GLY A 208 15.31 -11.18 14.20
N ALA A 209 14.82 -12.15 13.44
CA ALA A 209 14.78 -12.10 11.98
C ALA A 209 13.38 -12.42 11.47
N VAL A 210 13.02 -11.86 10.31
CA VAL A 210 11.77 -12.10 9.60
C VAL A 210 12.05 -12.84 8.29
N ILE A 211 11.35 -13.95 8.09
CA ILE A 211 11.36 -14.73 6.85
C ILE A 211 9.92 -14.73 6.33
N SER A 212 9.66 -14.07 5.21
CA SER A 212 8.32 -13.99 4.61
C SER A 212 8.43 -13.69 3.12
N ALA A 213 7.48 -14.18 2.32
CA ALA A 213 7.29 -13.72 0.94
C ALA A 213 6.42 -12.44 0.87
N VAL A 214 5.77 -12.05 1.97
CA VAL A 214 4.80 -10.95 1.99
C VAL A 214 5.45 -9.65 2.44
N ASP A 215 5.45 -8.65 1.55
CA ASP A 215 6.03 -7.32 1.75
C ASP A 215 5.63 -6.65 3.07
N ILE A 216 4.34 -6.68 3.41
CA ILE A 216 3.82 -6.13 4.67
C ILE A 216 4.56 -6.68 5.90
N ILE A 217 4.87 -7.97 5.89
CA ILE A 217 5.50 -8.66 7.03
C ILE A 217 6.98 -8.31 7.09
N LYS A 218 7.66 -8.21 5.93
CA LYS A 218 9.04 -7.73 5.84
C LYS A 218 9.16 -6.31 6.37
N GLY A 219 8.30 -5.40 5.91
CA GLY A 219 8.27 -4.00 6.35
C GLY A 219 8.02 -3.84 7.85
N LEU A 220 7.12 -4.63 8.39
CA LEU A 220 6.88 -4.68 9.84
C LEU A 220 8.12 -5.18 10.60
N GLY A 221 8.83 -6.19 10.08
CA GLY A 221 10.12 -6.63 10.63
C GLY A 221 11.17 -5.52 10.62
N ILE A 222 11.27 -4.77 9.53
CA ILE A 222 12.19 -3.62 9.41
C ILE A 222 11.88 -2.57 10.49
N PHE A 223 10.62 -2.16 10.66
CA PHE A 223 10.25 -1.22 11.72
C PHE A 223 10.40 -1.78 13.14
N ALA A 224 10.32 -3.10 13.30
CA ALA A 224 10.59 -3.78 14.56
C ALA A 224 12.11 -3.96 14.82
N GLY A 225 12.98 -3.56 13.89
CA GLY A 225 14.43 -3.72 14.00
C GLY A 225 14.90 -5.17 13.87
N MET A 226 14.22 -5.95 13.03
CA MET A 226 14.55 -7.35 12.73
C MET A 226 15.32 -7.45 11.41
N ASP A 227 16.17 -8.47 11.31
CA ASP A 227 16.87 -8.78 10.06
C ASP A 227 15.89 -9.42 9.07
N VAL A 228 15.79 -8.90 7.85
CA VAL A 228 15.00 -9.52 6.78
C VAL A 228 15.85 -10.59 6.10
N ILE A 229 15.39 -11.83 6.14
CA ILE A 229 16.06 -12.97 5.52
C ILE A 229 15.26 -13.41 4.29
N GLU A 230 15.86 -13.22 3.12
CA GLU A 230 15.34 -13.71 1.85
C GLU A 230 15.68 -15.19 1.67
N VAL A 231 14.69 -16.00 1.31
CA VAL A 231 14.84 -17.43 1.07
C VAL A 231 14.41 -17.74 -0.36
N GLU A 232 15.28 -18.42 -1.10
CA GLU A 232 15.00 -18.83 -2.47
C GLU A 232 13.74 -19.71 -2.54
N GLY A 233 12.83 -19.37 -3.45
CA GLY A 233 11.55 -20.07 -3.64
C GLY A 233 10.40 -19.62 -2.74
N ALA A 234 10.60 -18.66 -1.82
CA ALA A 234 9.52 -18.02 -1.09
C ALA A 234 8.85 -16.95 -1.97
N THR A 235 7.62 -17.23 -2.45
CA THR A 235 6.81 -16.35 -3.31
C THR A 235 5.42 -16.14 -2.76
#